data_AF-A0A1W9U5E6-F1
#
_entry.id   AF-A0A1W9U5E6-F1
#
_cell.length_a   1.000
_cell.length_b   1.000
_cell.length_c   1.000
_cell.angle_alpha   90.00
_cell.angle_beta   90.00
_cell.angle_gamma   90.00
#
_symmetry.space_group_name_H-M   'P 1'
#
loop_
_entity.id
_entity.type
_entity.pdbx_description
1 polymer ?
#
loop_
_entity_poly.entity_id
_entity_poly.type
_entity_poly.pdbx_seq_one_letter_code
_entity_poly.pdbx_strand_id
1 'polypeptide(L)'
;MNYVFAGSIPAKGQVEKLRLTLSTYQDGTGQLVFELGKSLPGWRDFERSVALAFAGIAQESKAIFDVLVPISENPEMSFGISCKMRETLRTVERTGRVTVEVSNSSGKFWDALGANGIDDYDAAPDTAGKILLNLVESWHNEVSLEQGGTVDVSKSFYLLLQWHKRSSRYQLFQFPTHLPDPETLSWKVEGRRLVGRNNDGVMIEWYGYSGGQLKYYPFADNAIWSSDIFQLEPLPENDLGYGLRRRVIEYFPDLWRAANEM
;
A
#
# COMPACT_ATOMS: atom_id res chain seq x y z
N MET A 1 1.14 22.25 -11.32
CA MET A 1 -0.13 22.57 -10.64
C MET A 1 0.04 22.24 -9.16
N ASN A 2 -0.39 23.09 -8.24
CA ASN A 2 -0.47 22.71 -6.82
C ASN A 2 -1.69 21.79 -6.66
N TYR A 3 -1.48 20.48 -6.67
CA TYR A 3 -2.53 19.51 -6.38
C TYR A 3 -2.83 19.55 -4.87
N VAL A 4 -4.04 19.98 -4.53
CA VAL A 4 -4.52 19.97 -3.15
C VAL A 4 -5.32 18.68 -2.95
N PHE A 5 -4.91 17.86 -2.00
CA PHE A 5 -5.68 16.67 -1.62
C PHE A 5 -7.07 17.08 -1.13
N ALA A 6 -8.10 16.52 -1.76
CA ALA A 6 -9.50 16.84 -1.48
C ALA A 6 -10.25 15.69 -0.78
N GLY A 7 -9.54 14.61 -0.43
CA GLY A 7 -10.11 13.47 0.28
C GLY A 7 -10.31 13.74 1.77
N SER A 8 -10.97 12.80 2.44
CA SER A 8 -11.21 12.87 3.88
C SER A 8 -10.14 12.14 4.70
N ILE A 9 -9.99 12.57 5.94
CA ILE A 9 -9.26 11.83 6.97
C ILE A 9 -10.09 10.60 7.39
N PRO A 10 -9.49 9.42 7.56
CA PRO A 10 -10.19 8.24 8.06
C PRO A 10 -10.94 8.52 9.37
N ALA A 11 -12.23 8.19 9.39
CA ALA A 11 -13.04 8.30 10.60
C ALA A 11 -12.57 7.29 11.65
N LYS A 12 -12.72 7.61 12.95
CA LYS A 12 -12.35 6.72 14.06
C LYS A 12 -12.94 5.31 13.92
N GLY A 13 -14.20 5.22 13.47
CA GLY A 13 -14.86 3.94 13.23
C GLY A 13 -14.25 3.14 12.08
N GLN A 14 -13.69 3.78 11.06
CA GLN A 14 -12.98 3.08 9.97
C GLN A 14 -11.66 2.51 10.48
N VAL A 15 -10.91 3.28 11.27
CA VAL A 15 -9.66 2.81 11.91
C VAL A 15 -9.94 1.62 12.83
N GLU A 16 -10.99 1.70 13.65
CA GLU A 16 -11.35 0.60 14.56
C GLU A 16 -11.81 -0.65 13.81
N LYS A 17 -12.66 -0.51 12.77
CA LYS A 17 -13.02 -1.63 11.89
C LYS A 17 -11.78 -2.29 11.30
N LEU A 18 -10.86 -1.49 10.75
CA LEU A 18 -9.61 -1.97 10.17
C LEU A 18 -8.78 -2.73 11.22
N ARG A 19 -8.59 -2.17 12.43
CA ARG A 19 -7.87 -2.82 13.53
C ARG A 19 -8.48 -4.18 13.88
N LEU A 20 -9.80 -4.24 14.07
CA LEU A 20 -10.50 -5.47 14.41
C LEU A 20 -10.42 -6.50 13.28
N THR A 21 -10.63 -6.10 12.02
CA THR A 21 -10.51 -7.00 10.87
C THR A 21 -9.09 -7.55 10.74
N LEU A 22 -8.06 -6.70 10.86
CA LEU A 22 -6.65 -7.13 10.84
C LEU A 22 -6.33 -8.13 11.97
N SER A 23 -6.99 -7.98 13.12
CA SER A 23 -6.79 -8.85 14.28
C SER A 23 -7.25 -10.28 14.02
N THR A 24 -8.24 -10.49 13.12
CA THR A 24 -8.74 -11.82 12.77
C THR A 24 -7.70 -12.71 12.10
N TYR A 25 -6.69 -12.12 11.43
CA TYR A 25 -5.63 -12.87 10.75
C TYR A 25 -4.59 -13.46 11.69
N GLN A 26 -4.73 -13.25 13.01
CA GLN A 26 -3.93 -13.93 14.03
C GLN A 26 -4.30 -15.41 14.20
N ASP A 27 -5.39 -15.85 13.57
CA ASP A 27 -6.03 -17.15 13.72
C ASP A 27 -5.33 -18.29 12.94
N GLY A 28 -4.16 -18.01 12.34
CA GLY A 28 -3.43 -18.97 11.50
C GLY A 28 -3.83 -18.93 10.02
N THR A 29 -4.74 -18.04 9.61
CA THR A 29 -5.14 -17.88 8.20
C THR A 29 -4.56 -16.64 7.50
N GLY A 30 -3.95 -15.73 8.25
CA GLY A 30 -3.16 -14.62 7.70
C GLY A 30 -1.99 -15.08 6.84
N GLN A 31 -1.61 -14.24 5.87
CA GLN A 31 -0.55 -14.54 4.91
C GLN A 31 0.86 -14.63 5.53
N LEU A 32 1.14 -13.89 6.61
CA LEU A 32 2.45 -13.89 7.25
C LEU A 32 2.48 -14.92 8.38
N VAL A 33 3.06 -16.09 8.14
CA VAL A 33 3.21 -17.11 9.19
C VAL A 33 4.25 -16.62 10.21
N PHE A 34 3.84 -16.52 11.48
CA PHE A 34 4.68 -16.01 12.56
C PHE A 34 5.21 -17.14 13.43
N GLU A 35 4.31 -18.04 13.84
CA GLU A 35 4.57 -19.25 14.64
C GLU A 35 3.66 -20.37 14.15
N LEU A 36 3.92 -21.62 14.56
CA LEU A 36 3.03 -22.73 14.21
C LEU A 36 1.61 -22.44 14.76
N GLY A 37 0.64 -22.34 13.86
CA GLY A 37 -0.75 -22.03 14.20
C GLY A 37 -1.07 -20.55 14.46
N LYS A 38 -0.09 -19.63 14.32
CA LYS A 38 -0.33 -18.19 14.39
C LYS A 38 0.23 -17.49 13.17
N SER A 39 -0.56 -16.57 12.62
CA SER A 39 -0.12 -15.72 11.52
C SER A 39 -0.40 -14.25 11.80
N LEU A 40 -0.01 -13.40 10.88
CA LEU A 40 -0.25 -11.96 10.86
C LEU A 40 -0.84 -11.61 9.49
N PRO A 41 -1.59 -10.49 9.38
CA PRO A 41 -2.06 -10.03 8.09
C PRO A 41 -0.89 -9.75 7.15
N GLY A 42 -0.99 -10.19 5.90
CA GLY A 42 -0.11 -9.73 4.82
C GLY A 42 -0.73 -8.61 4.00
N TRP A 43 -0.13 -8.34 2.84
CA TRP A 43 -0.53 -7.21 2.00
C TRP A 43 -1.96 -7.37 1.46
N ARG A 44 -2.35 -8.59 1.06
CA ARG A 44 -3.71 -8.86 0.56
C ARG A 44 -4.76 -8.82 1.65
N ASP A 45 -4.40 -9.28 2.84
CA ASP A 45 -5.27 -9.20 4.03
C ASP A 45 -5.52 -7.73 4.40
N PHE A 46 -4.50 -6.88 4.25
CA PHE A 46 -4.62 -5.44 4.46
C PHE A 46 -5.56 -4.78 3.44
N GLU A 47 -5.42 -5.07 2.14
CA GLU A 47 -6.31 -4.54 1.09
C GLU A 47 -7.78 -4.88 1.35
N ARG A 48 -8.07 -6.15 1.66
CA ARG A 48 -9.43 -6.61 2.00
C ARG A 48 -9.98 -5.93 3.25
N SER A 49 -9.13 -5.76 4.26
CA SER A 49 -9.51 -5.09 5.51
C SER A 49 -9.82 -3.61 5.28
N VAL A 50 -9.05 -2.94 4.42
CA VAL A 50 -9.29 -1.54 4.03
C VAL A 50 -10.59 -1.44 3.24
N ALA A 51 -10.82 -2.31 2.26
CA ALA A 51 -12.08 -2.34 1.52
C ALA A 51 -13.29 -2.48 2.46
N LEU A 52 -13.26 -3.42 3.41
CA LEU A 52 -14.33 -3.59 4.39
C LEU A 52 -14.50 -2.36 5.29
N ALA A 53 -13.40 -1.80 5.81
CA ALA A 53 -13.44 -0.68 6.73
C ALA A 53 -13.96 0.61 6.07
N PHE A 54 -13.65 0.82 4.78
CA PHE A 54 -14.02 1.99 4.01
C PHE A 54 -15.28 1.81 3.16
N ALA A 55 -15.97 0.66 3.27
CA ALA A 55 -17.11 0.30 2.41
C ALA A 55 -16.78 0.36 0.91
N GLY A 56 -15.55 -0.02 0.57
CA GLY A 56 -15.04 -0.12 -0.80
C GLY A 56 -14.94 -1.56 -1.29
N ILE A 57 -14.30 -1.70 -2.46
CA ILE A 57 -14.09 -2.97 -3.15
C ILE A 57 -12.58 -3.16 -3.36
N ALA A 58 -12.03 -4.22 -2.78
CA ALA A 58 -10.66 -4.65 -3.08
C ALA A 58 -10.58 -5.16 -4.52
N GLN A 59 -9.66 -4.63 -5.31
CA GLN A 59 -9.54 -4.97 -6.72
C GLN A 59 -8.81 -6.30 -6.95
N GLU A 60 -7.97 -6.72 -5.99
CA GLU A 60 -7.22 -7.99 -5.99
C GLU A 60 -6.52 -8.32 -7.33
N SER A 61 -6.08 -7.29 -8.03
CA SER A 61 -5.51 -7.38 -9.38
C SER A 61 -4.34 -6.40 -9.54
N LYS A 62 -3.79 -6.29 -10.76
CA LYS A 62 -2.75 -5.29 -11.08
C LYS A 62 -3.37 -3.90 -11.38
N ALA A 63 -4.49 -3.57 -10.74
CA ALA A 63 -5.12 -2.27 -10.86
C ALA A 63 -4.23 -1.15 -10.31
N ILE A 64 -4.51 0.09 -10.70
CA ILE A 64 -3.75 1.26 -10.25
C ILE A 64 -3.99 1.52 -8.75
N PHE A 65 -5.23 1.33 -8.30
CA PHE A 65 -5.63 1.41 -6.91
C PHE A 65 -6.03 0.03 -6.39
N ASP A 66 -5.60 -0.29 -5.17
CA ASP A 66 -5.84 -1.59 -4.57
C ASP A 66 -7.29 -1.71 -4.04
N VAL A 67 -7.87 -0.58 -3.63
CA VAL A 67 -9.27 -0.46 -3.19
C VAL A 67 -9.94 0.73 -3.88
N LEU A 68 -11.18 0.54 -4.35
CA LEU A 68 -12.05 1.61 -4.84
C LEU A 68 -13.19 1.84 -3.86
N VAL A 69 -13.39 3.09 -3.45
CA VAL A 69 -14.46 3.49 -2.53
C VAL A 69 -15.45 4.39 -3.28
N PRO A 70 -16.72 3.99 -3.43
CA PRO A 70 -17.73 4.79 -4.09
C PRO A 70 -17.92 6.16 -3.44
N ILE A 71 -18.11 7.19 -4.26
CA ILE A 71 -18.43 8.54 -3.79
C ILE A 71 -19.93 8.61 -3.50
N SER A 72 -20.32 9.06 -2.31
CA SER A 72 -21.71 9.07 -1.85
C SER A 72 -22.67 9.81 -2.80
N GLU A 73 -22.18 10.88 -3.42
CA GLU A 73 -22.92 11.74 -4.32
C GLU A 73 -23.07 11.12 -5.72
N ASN A 74 -22.17 10.21 -6.11
CA ASN A 74 -22.22 9.50 -7.38
C ASN A 74 -21.59 8.10 -7.26
N PRO A 75 -22.41 7.04 -7.12
CA PRO A 75 -21.92 5.66 -6.98
C PRO A 75 -21.15 5.12 -8.19
N GLU A 76 -21.27 5.72 -9.38
CA GLU A 76 -20.49 5.35 -10.57
C GLU A 76 -19.05 5.88 -10.50
N MET A 77 -18.79 6.81 -9.59
CA MET A 77 -17.48 7.37 -9.32
C MET A 77 -16.93 6.81 -8.02
N SER A 78 -15.61 6.64 -7.96
CA SER A 78 -14.91 6.20 -6.77
C SER A 78 -13.68 7.06 -6.52
N PHE A 79 -13.16 7.05 -5.30
CA PHE A 79 -11.76 7.40 -5.07
C PHE A 79 -10.94 6.13 -4.80
N GLY A 80 -9.66 6.18 -5.12
CA GLY A 80 -8.75 5.05 -5.00
C GLY A 80 -7.89 5.10 -3.75
N ILE A 81 -7.66 3.93 -3.14
CA ILE A 81 -6.71 3.75 -2.04
C ILE A 81 -5.64 2.77 -2.49
N SER A 82 -4.39 3.23 -2.56
CA SER A 82 -3.22 2.38 -2.78
C SER A 82 -2.69 1.92 -1.42
N CYS A 83 -2.96 0.66 -1.09
CA CYS A 83 -2.61 0.05 0.19
C CYS A 83 -1.17 -0.46 0.16
N LYS A 84 -0.34 -0.07 1.13
CA LYS A 84 1.04 -0.55 1.25
C LYS A 84 1.34 -0.99 2.68
N MET A 85 2.00 -2.13 2.86
CA MET A 85 2.32 -2.67 4.18
C MET A 85 3.81 -3.01 4.29
N ARG A 86 4.48 -2.56 5.35
CA ARG A 86 5.92 -2.80 5.58
C ARG A 86 6.28 -2.91 7.06
N GLU A 87 7.22 -3.81 7.38
CA GLU A 87 7.80 -3.95 8.72
C GLU A 87 8.88 -2.88 8.97
N THR A 88 8.51 -1.59 8.85
CA THR A 88 9.45 -0.47 8.93
C THR A 88 9.09 0.57 9.97
N LEU A 89 8.16 0.29 10.89
CA LEU A 89 7.75 1.27 11.92
C LEU A 89 8.94 1.78 12.76
N ARG A 90 9.88 0.90 13.13
CA ARG A 90 11.10 1.29 13.85
C ARG A 90 12.00 2.24 13.04
N THR A 91 12.02 2.08 11.71
CA THR A 91 12.74 3.00 10.82
C THR A 91 12.06 4.36 10.82
N VAL A 92 10.73 4.40 10.72
CA VAL A 92 9.94 5.64 10.82
C VAL A 92 10.24 6.37 12.13
N GLU A 93 10.19 5.68 13.27
CA GLU A 93 10.50 6.27 14.58
C GLU A 93 11.92 6.86 14.67
N ARG A 94 12.89 6.28 13.94
CA ARG A 94 14.29 6.70 13.97
C ARG A 94 14.61 7.83 12.99
N THR A 95 14.03 7.80 11.80
CA THR A 95 14.41 8.70 10.70
C THR A 95 13.33 9.70 10.34
N GLY A 96 12.12 9.53 10.86
CA GLY A 96 10.93 10.24 10.42
C GLY A 96 10.47 9.86 9.00
N ARG A 97 11.14 8.93 8.30
CA ARG A 97 10.82 8.60 6.89
C ARG A 97 9.94 7.37 6.79
N VAL A 98 8.81 7.49 6.12
CA VAL A 98 7.92 6.38 5.75
C VAL A 98 8.37 5.79 4.43
N THR A 99 8.39 4.46 4.29
CA THR A 99 8.70 3.81 3.02
C THR A 99 7.42 3.48 2.26
N VAL A 100 7.26 4.07 1.09
CA VAL A 100 6.20 3.80 0.13
C VAL A 100 6.79 3.00 -1.03
N GLU A 101 6.35 1.77 -1.26
CA GLU A 101 6.63 1.09 -2.54
C GLU A 101 5.58 1.53 -3.54
N VAL A 102 5.96 2.42 -4.46
CA VAL A 102 5.07 3.03 -5.43
C VAL A 102 4.65 2.00 -6.48
N SER A 103 5.62 1.26 -7.02
CA SER A 103 5.40 0.25 -8.05
C SER A 103 6.56 -0.74 -8.14
N ASN A 104 6.28 -1.93 -8.64
CA ASN A 104 7.26 -2.98 -8.97
C ASN A 104 7.20 -3.39 -10.45
N SER A 105 6.67 -2.52 -11.32
CA SER A 105 6.47 -2.82 -12.74
C SER A 105 7.76 -2.62 -13.55
N SER A 106 8.76 -3.48 -13.33
CA SER A 106 10.08 -3.35 -13.96
C SER A 106 10.02 -3.24 -15.48
N GLY A 107 9.18 -4.04 -16.13
CA GLY A 107 9.02 -4.03 -17.59
C GLY A 107 8.53 -2.67 -18.09
N LYS A 108 7.44 -2.16 -17.52
CA LYS A 108 6.89 -0.84 -17.91
C LYS A 108 7.91 0.29 -17.74
N PHE A 109 8.71 0.25 -16.67
CA PHE A 109 9.76 1.25 -16.45
C PHE A 109 10.85 1.18 -17.52
N TRP A 110 11.36 -0.02 -17.83
CA TRP A 110 12.37 -0.18 -18.88
C TRP A 110 11.82 0.13 -20.27
N ASP A 111 10.58 -0.23 -20.58
CA ASP A 111 9.92 0.12 -21.84
C ASP A 111 9.83 1.64 -22.01
N ALA A 112 9.47 2.37 -20.95
CA ALA A 112 9.40 3.83 -20.97
C ALA A 112 10.78 4.49 -21.14
N LEU A 113 11.82 3.95 -20.50
CA LEU A 113 13.19 4.42 -20.69
C LEU A 113 13.68 4.15 -22.13
N GLY A 114 13.48 2.94 -22.64
CA GLY A 114 13.86 2.57 -24.01
C GLY A 114 13.13 3.37 -25.09
N ALA A 115 11.84 3.69 -24.88
CA ALA A 115 11.09 4.58 -25.76
C ALA A 115 11.65 6.02 -25.82
N ASN A 116 12.46 6.41 -24.83
CA ASN A 116 13.18 7.68 -24.77
C ASN A 116 14.68 7.53 -25.06
N GLY A 117 15.12 6.38 -25.60
CA GLY A 117 16.51 6.12 -25.96
C GLY A 117 17.46 5.93 -24.77
N ILE A 118 16.93 5.54 -23.60
CA ILE A 118 17.71 5.26 -22.39
C ILE A 118 17.73 3.75 -22.15
N ASP A 119 18.85 3.11 -22.53
CA ASP A 119 19.10 1.69 -22.24
C ASP A 119 19.87 1.49 -20.92
N ASP A 120 20.49 2.56 -20.42
CA ASP A 120 21.22 2.62 -19.16
C ASP A 120 20.95 3.97 -18.48
N TYR A 121 20.33 3.93 -17.30
CA TYR A 121 19.99 5.14 -16.56
C TYR A 121 21.22 5.83 -15.94
N ASP A 122 22.39 5.19 -15.93
CA ASP A 122 23.67 5.81 -15.54
C ASP A 122 24.08 6.92 -16.52
N ALA A 123 23.71 6.79 -17.80
CA ALA A 123 24.06 7.76 -18.83
C ALA A 123 23.25 9.07 -18.74
N ALA A 124 22.05 9.02 -18.18
CA ALA A 124 21.14 10.16 -18.09
C ALA A 124 20.22 10.08 -16.85
N PRO A 125 20.76 10.17 -15.63
CA PRO A 125 20.00 9.93 -14.40
C PRO A 125 18.85 10.91 -14.19
N ASP A 126 19.04 12.20 -14.50
CA ASP A 126 17.98 13.22 -14.40
C ASP A 126 16.82 12.93 -15.36
N THR A 127 17.12 12.61 -16.61
CA THR A 127 16.11 12.26 -17.61
C THR A 127 15.39 10.98 -17.22
N ALA A 128 16.12 9.95 -16.79
CA ALA A 128 15.54 8.70 -16.31
C ALA A 128 14.58 8.93 -15.14
N GLY A 129 14.99 9.72 -14.13
CA GLY A 129 14.15 10.04 -12.98
C GLY A 129 12.83 10.70 -13.36
N LYS A 130 12.88 11.69 -14.27
CA LYS A 130 11.69 12.36 -14.82
C LYS A 130 10.76 11.38 -15.53
N ILE A 131 11.30 10.53 -16.40
CA ILE A 131 10.51 9.51 -17.13
C ILE A 131 9.78 8.59 -16.16
N LEU A 132 10.47 8.10 -15.12
CA LEU A 132 9.88 7.17 -14.16
C LEU A 132 8.74 7.81 -13.37
N LEU A 133 8.91 9.05 -12.88
CA LEU A 133 7.85 9.72 -12.12
C LEU A 133 6.67 10.11 -13.01
N ASN A 134 6.91 10.60 -14.22
CA ASN A 134 5.87 10.92 -15.19
C ASN A 134 5.08 9.69 -15.62
N LEU A 135 5.73 8.52 -15.72
CA LEU A 135 5.04 7.25 -16.01
C LEU A 135 4.07 6.85 -14.90
N VAL A 136 4.45 7.04 -13.63
CA VAL A 136 3.52 6.77 -12.52
C VAL A 136 2.35 7.74 -12.54
N GLU A 137 2.62 9.02 -12.82
CA GLU A 137 1.56 10.03 -12.96
C GLU A 137 0.61 9.68 -14.11
N SER A 138 1.11 9.19 -15.24
CA SER A 138 0.27 8.78 -16.36
C SER A 138 -0.69 7.65 -15.98
N TRP A 139 -0.26 6.69 -15.16
CA TRP A 139 -1.14 5.61 -14.70
C TRP A 139 -2.30 6.12 -13.85
N HIS A 140 -2.08 7.11 -12.99
CA HIS A 140 -3.16 7.74 -12.24
C HIS A 140 -4.09 8.53 -13.18
N ASN A 141 -3.53 9.26 -14.15
CA ASN A 141 -4.31 10.00 -15.13
C ASN A 141 -5.17 9.08 -16.00
N GLU A 142 -4.70 7.90 -16.39
CA GLU A 142 -5.44 6.92 -17.20
C GLU A 142 -6.77 6.48 -16.55
N VAL A 143 -6.85 6.45 -15.21
CA VAL A 143 -8.08 6.08 -14.48
C VAL A 143 -8.86 7.29 -13.98
N SER A 144 -8.33 8.50 -14.17
CA SER A 144 -8.87 9.74 -13.62
C SER A 144 -10.17 10.19 -14.31
N LEU A 145 -11.04 10.88 -13.57
CA LEU A 145 -12.25 11.51 -14.13
C LEU A 145 -11.90 12.49 -15.25
N GLU A 146 -10.79 13.22 -15.12
CA GLU A 146 -10.32 14.21 -16.09
C GLU A 146 -9.99 13.61 -17.46
N GLN A 147 -9.67 12.31 -17.52
CA GLN A 147 -9.39 11.57 -18.75
C GLN A 147 -10.51 10.60 -19.13
N GLY A 148 -11.71 10.76 -18.56
CA GLY A 148 -12.87 9.92 -18.85
C GLY A 148 -12.88 8.57 -18.13
N GLY A 149 -12.02 8.39 -17.13
CA GLY A 149 -12.07 7.28 -16.18
C GLY A 149 -13.15 7.46 -15.11
N THR A 150 -13.12 6.63 -14.07
CA THR A 150 -14.12 6.60 -12.99
C THR A 150 -13.56 6.95 -11.62
N VAL A 151 -12.27 7.29 -11.54
CA VAL A 151 -11.57 7.54 -10.26
C VAL A 151 -11.31 9.02 -10.06
N ASP A 152 -11.81 9.58 -8.96
CA ASP A 152 -11.42 10.91 -8.48
C ASP A 152 -10.02 10.83 -7.85
N VAL A 153 -9.00 11.11 -8.64
CA VAL A 153 -7.60 11.06 -8.20
C VAL A 153 -7.30 12.13 -7.15
N SER A 154 -8.00 13.26 -7.16
CA SER A 154 -7.81 14.34 -6.18
C SER A 154 -8.18 13.93 -4.75
N LYS A 155 -9.06 12.92 -4.62
CA LYS A 155 -9.47 12.30 -3.36
C LYS A 155 -8.72 10.99 -3.06
N SER A 156 -7.94 10.49 -4.01
CA SER A 156 -7.20 9.24 -3.88
C SER A 156 -5.93 9.39 -3.04
N PHE A 157 -5.49 8.34 -2.37
CA PHE A 157 -4.32 8.38 -1.49
C PHE A 157 -3.59 7.04 -1.35
N TYR A 158 -2.33 7.10 -0.92
CA TYR A 158 -1.64 5.96 -0.33
C TYR A 158 -2.05 5.78 1.12
N LEU A 159 -2.43 4.57 1.51
CA LEU A 159 -2.63 4.18 2.90
C LEU A 159 -1.55 3.16 3.30
N LEU A 160 -0.66 3.57 4.21
CA LEU A 160 0.50 2.78 4.58
C LEU A 160 0.36 2.21 5.99
N LEU A 161 0.37 0.89 6.11
CA LEU A 161 0.47 0.19 7.37
C LEU A 161 1.93 -0.14 7.68
N GLN A 162 2.50 0.63 8.60
CA GLN A 162 3.84 0.42 9.13
C GLN A 162 3.75 -0.40 10.41
N TRP A 163 4.54 -1.46 10.53
CA TRP A 163 4.50 -2.31 11.73
C TRP A 163 5.89 -2.69 12.23
N HIS A 164 5.95 -3.15 13.48
CA HIS A 164 7.16 -3.67 14.11
C HIS A 164 6.86 -5.00 14.78
N LYS A 165 7.41 -6.08 14.21
CA LYS A 165 7.15 -7.46 14.61
C LYS A 165 7.37 -7.74 16.08
N ARG A 166 8.49 -7.26 16.64
CA ARG A 166 8.87 -7.59 18.03
C ARG A 166 7.97 -6.95 19.08
N SER A 167 7.41 -5.77 18.80
CA SER A 167 6.53 -5.07 19.75
C SER A 167 5.05 -5.19 19.40
N SER A 168 4.71 -5.88 18.31
CA SER A 168 3.35 -5.95 17.76
C SER A 168 2.68 -4.58 17.62
N ARG A 169 3.45 -3.55 17.26
CA ARG A 169 2.96 -2.17 17.11
C ARG A 169 2.72 -1.87 15.63
N TYR A 170 1.66 -1.13 15.37
CA TYR A 170 1.19 -0.73 14.05
C TYR A 170 0.89 0.76 14.02
N GLN A 171 1.10 1.39 12.88
CA GLN A 171 0.70 2.77 12.63
C GLN A 171 0.31 2.94 11.17
N LEU A 172 -0.76 3.69 10.93
CA LEU A 172 -1.21 4.07 9.61
C LEU A 172 -0.72 5.46 9.24
N PHE A 173 -0.33 5.63 7.98
CA PHE A 173 -0.04 6.93 7.39
C PHE A 173 -0.80 7.10 6.09
N GLN A 174 -1.33 8.30 5.87
CA GLN A 174 -2.01 8.71 4.65
C GLN A 174 -1.18 9.75 3.90
N PHE A 175 -0.88 9.48 2.64
CA PHE A 175 -0.15 10.39 1.76
C PHE A 175 -0.90 10.59 0.44
N PRO A 176 -0.77 11.76 -0.21
CA PRO A 176 -1.34 11.94 -1.54
C PRO A 176 -0.69 10.98 -2.55
N THR A 177 -1.40 10.69 -3.63
CA THR A 177 -0.87 9.89 -4.76
C THR A 177 0.19 10.62 -5.57
N HIS A 178 0.26 11.95 -5.44
CA HIS A 178 1.23 12.78 -6.13
C HIS A 178 2.63 12.58 -5.54
N LEU A 179 3.59 12.32 -6.43
CA LEU A 179 5.01 12.19 -6.09
C LEU A 179 5.70 13.56 -6.19
N PRO A 180 6.90 13.73 -5.60
CA PRO A 180 7.64 14.97 -5.72
C PRO A 180 7.89 15.34 -7.19
N ASP A 181 7.86 16.63 -7.49
CA ASP A 181 8.23 17.15 -8.81
C ASP A 181 9.67 16.71 -9.16
N PRO A 182 9.88 15.93 -10.23
CA PRO A 182 11.21 15.41 -10.57
C PRO A 182 12.22 16.51 -10.90
N GLU A 183 11.78 17.71 -11.30
CA GLU A 183 12.65 18.88 -11.55
C GLU A 183 13.23 19.46 -10.26
N THR A 184 12.59 19.20 -9.11
CA THR A 184 13.07 19.65 -7.80
C THR A 184 14.05 18.68 -7.14
N LEU A 185 14.30 17.54 -7.80
CA LEU A 185 15.19 16.50 -7.30
C LEU A 185 16.53 16.50 -8.06
N SER A 186 17.62 16.32 -7.32
CA SER A 186 18.92 15.97 -7.88
C SER A 186 19.01 14.46 -8.05
N TRP A 187 19.22 13.99 -9.28
CA TRP A 187 19.28 12.58 -9.61
C TRP A 187 20.71 12.10 -9.77
N LYS A 188 20.98 10.90 -9.24
CA LYS A 188 22.29 10.27 -9.35
C LYS A 188 22.16 8.77 -9.19
N VAL A 189 23.07 8.04 -9.82
CA VAL A 189 23.20 6.60 -9.59
C VAL A 189 24.07 6.35 -8.38
N GLU A 190 23.60 5.48 -7.48
CA GLU A 190 24.38 5.01 -6.34
C GLU A 190 24.37 3.49 -6.28
N GLY A 191 25.51 2.88 -6.59
CA GLY A 191 25.58 1.43 -6.71
C GLY A 191 24.75 0.94 -7.89
N ARG A 192 23.63 0.27 -7.63
CA ARG A 192 22.74 -0.31 -8.67
C ARG A 192 21.32 0.28 -8.65
N ARG A 193 21.20 1.52 -8.17
CA ARG A 193 19.91 2.21 -8.04
C ARG A 193 20.04 3.65 -8.49
N LEU A 194 18.98 4.14 -9.12
CA LEU A 194 18.79 5.56 -9.38
C LEU A 194 18.20 6.20 -8.13
N VAL A 195 18.75 7.33 -7.69
CA VAL A 195 18.36 8.01 -6.45
C VAL A 195 18.06 9.48 -6.72
N GLY A 196 16.84 9.90 -6.39
CA GLY A 196 16.41 11.31 -6.41
C GLY A 196 16.47 11.91 -5.01
N ARG A 197 17.15 13.06 -4.86
CA ARG A 197 17.33 13.76 -3.58
C ARG A 197 16.84 15.20 -3.63
N ASN A 198 16.35 15.69 -2.50
CA ASN A 198 16.18 17.12 -2.24
C ASN A 198 17.09 17.56 -1.07
N ASN A 199 16.90 18.79 -0.58
CA ASN A 199 17.65 19.33 0.56
C ASN A 199 17.48 18.50 1.85
N ASP A 200 16.41 17.73 1.97
CA ASP A 200 16.11 16.91 3.14
C ASP A 200 16.63 15.47 3.02
N GLY A 201 17.28 15.13 1.90
CA GLY A 201 17.89 13.83 1.66
C GLY A 201 17.21 13.01 0.56
N VAL A 202 17.21 11.69 0.71
CA VAL A 202 16.67 10.76 -0.29
C VAL A 202 15.14 10.81 -0.31
N MET A 203 14.58 11.11 -1.48
CA MET A 203 13.15 11.14 -1.72
C MET A 203 12.70 9.92 -2.52
N ILE A 204 13.43 9.57 -3.57
CA ILE A 204 13.09 8.48 -4.49
C ILE A 204 14.27 7.53 -4.64
N GLU A 205 13.99 6.24 -4.71
CA GLU A 205 14.94 5.23 -5.18
C GLU A 205 14.28 4.30 -6.19
N TRP A 206 14.96 4.01 -7.28
CA TRP A 206 14.54 2.99 -8.24
C TRP A 206 15.59 1.92 -8.41
N TYR A 207 15.17 0.66 -8.25
CA TYR A 207 16.03 -0.52 -8.29
C TYR A 207 15.89 -1.24 -9.65
N GLY A 208 16.27 -0.56 -10.74
CA GLY A 208 16.05 -1.04 -12.11
C GLY A 208 16.65 -2.41 -12.43
N TYR A 209 17.81 -2.73 -11.84
CA TYR A 209 18.47 -4.04 -12.01
C TYR A 209 18.14 -5.07 -10.91
N SER A 210 17.22 -4.75 -9.99
CA SER A 210 16.88 -5.61 -8.85
C SER A 210 15.39 -5.53 -8.53
N GLY A 211 14.58 -6.19 -9.37
CA GLY A 211 13.12 -6.29 -9.19
C GLY A 211 12.32 -5.06 -9.60
N GLY A 212 12.97 -3.97 -10.05
CA GLY A 212 12.32 -2.79 -10.64
C GLY A 212 11.45 -2.00 -9.66
N GLN A 213 11.72 -2.12 -8.36
CA GLN A 213 10.96 -1.42 -7.33
C GLN A 213 11.26 0.08 -7.37
N LEU A 214 10.22 0.89 -7.52
CA LEU A 214 10.26 2.33 -7.30
C LEU A 214 9.75 2.62 -5.89
N LYS A 215 10.58 3.27 -5.07
CA LYS A 215 10.29 3.61 -3.68
C LYS A 215 10.31 5.11 -3.48
N TYR A 216 9.38 5.58 -2.66
CA TYR A 216 9.24 6.95 -2.22
C TYR A 216 9.37 7.02 -0.69
N TYR A 217 10.06 8.04 -0.19
CA TYR A 217 10.41 8.21 1.21
C TYR A 217 9.90 9.54 1.78
N PRO A 218 8.58 9.78 1.88
CA PRO A 218 8.08 10.99 2.53
C PRO A 218 8.43 11.01 4.02
N PHE A 219 8.46 12.20 4.61
CA PHE A 219 8.46 12.30 6.06
C PHE A 219 7.07 12.03 6.64
N ALA A 220 7.05 11.45 7.84
CA ALA A 220 5.84 11.13 8.58
C ALA A 220 5.04 12.39 9.00
N ASP A 221 5.71 13.50 9.25
CA ASP A 221 5.09 14.80 9.57
C ASP A 221 4.43 15.46 8.35
N ASN A 222 4.84 15.08 7.13
CA ASN A 222 4.21 15.47 5.87
C ASN A 222 3.00 14.59 5.50
N ALA A 223 2.63 13.61 6.34
CA ALA A 223 1.42 12.83 6.11
C ALA A 223 0.19 13.73 6.22
N ILE A 224 -0.80 13.50 5.34
CA ILE A 224 -2.13 14.14 5.46
C ILE A 224 -2.75 13.79 6.81
N TRP A 225 -2.53 12.55 7.24
CA TRP A 225 -2.98 12.02 8.50
C TRP A 225 -2.13 10.83 8.92
N SER A 226 -1.98 10.64 10.23
CA SER A 226 -1.43 9.44 10.84
C SER A 226 -2.33 8.96 11.97
N SER A 227 -2.48 7.65 12.11
CA SER A 227 -3.13 7.09 13.31
C SER A 227 -2.24 7.24 14.53
N ASP A 228 -2.85 7.14 15.72
CA ASP A 228 -2.11 6.70 16.90
C ASP A 228 -1.49 5.33 16.65
N ILE A 229 -0.43 5.02 17.39
CA ILE A 229 0.12 3.66 17.39
C ILE A 229 -0.88 2.73 18.07
N PHE A 230 -1.17 1.61 17.44
CA PHE A 230 -2.08 0.60 17.96
C PHE A 230 -1.47 -0.81 17.93
N GLN A 231 -2.15 -1.74 18.60
CA GLN A 231 -1.88 -3.16 18.54
C GLN A 231 -3.13 -3.89 18.02
N LEU A 232 -2.93 -5.07 17.46
CA LEU A 232 -4.04 -5.95 17.10
C LEU A 232 -4.72 -6.46 18.38
N GLU A 233 -6.04 -6.61 18.33
CA GLU A 233 -6.83 -7.19 19.40
C GLU A 233 -6.44 -8.66 19.59
N PRO A 234 -6.17 -9.13 20.81
CA PRO A 234 -6.03 -10.55 21.08
C PRO A 234 -7.28 -11.32 20.64
N LEU A 235 -7.08 -12.52 20.09
CA LEU A 235 -8.23 -13.36 19.75
C LEU A 235 -8.89 -13.88 21.05
N PRO A 236 -10.23 -13.91 21.13
CA PRO A 236 -10.95 -14.39 22.30
C PRO A 236 -10.84 -15.91 22.42
N GLU A 237 -10.47 -16.43 23.59
CA GLU A 237 -10.30 -17.86 23.85
C GLU A 237 -11.48 -18.70 23.31
N ASN A 238 -11.16 -19.84 22.69
CA ASN A 238 -12.16 -20.69 22.04
C ASN A 238 -11.75 -22.18 22.09
N ASP A 239 -12.68 -23.03 22.52
CA ASP A 239 -12.48 -24.48 22.68
C ASP A 239 -12.19 -25.22 21.37
N LEU A 240 -12.67 -24.70 20.22
CA LEU A 240 -12.40 -25.25 18.90
C LEU A 240 -11.04 -24.80 18.33
N GLY A 241 -10.34 -23.90 19.03
CA GLY A 241 -9.14 -23.24 18.56
C GLY A 241 -9.41 -22.27 17.40
N TYR A 242 -8.43 -22.13 16.51
CA TYR A 242 -8.46 -21.22 15.36
C TYR A 242 -8.00 -21.92 14.08
N GLY A 243 -8.17 -21.22 12.95
CA GLY A 243 -7.63 -21.64 11.66
C GLY A 243 -8.65 -22.31 10.75
N LEU A 244 -8.15 -22.91 9.66
CA LEU A 244 -8.98 -23.44 8.57
C LEU A 244 -9.95 -24.51 9.04
N ARG A 245 -9.54 -25.40 9.95
CA ARG A 245 -10.41 -26.44 10.49
C ARG A 245 -11.67 -25.84 11.12
N ARG A 246 -11.50 -24.80 11.94
CA ARG A 246 -12.63 -24.12 12.57
C ARG A 246 -13.56 -23.49 11.52
N ARG A 247 -13.01 -22.77 10.54
CA ARG A 247 -13.82 -22.15 9.48
C ARG A 247 -14.63 -23.17 8.69
N VAL A 248 -14.05 -24.32 8.37
CA VAL A 248 -14.75 -25.39 7.66
C VAL A 248 -15.89 -25.97 8.52
N ILE A 249 -15.65 -26.15 9.82
CA ILE A 249 -16.70 -26.58 10.76
C ILE A 249 -17.82 -25.52 10.88
N GLU A 250 -17.48 -24.23 10.90
CA GLU A 250 -18.45 -23.14 11.00
C GLU A 250 -19.29 -22.99 9.72
N TYR A 251 -18.67 -23.08 8.53
CA TYR A 251 -19.36 -22.84 7.26
C TYR A 251 -20.03 -24.10 6.69
N PHE A 252 -19.46 -25.27 6.94
CA PHE A 252 -19.86 -26.55 6.34
C PHE A 252 -19.90 -27.69 7.36
N PRO A 253 -20.60 -27.54 8.50
CA PRO A 253 -20.55 -28.50 9.61
C PRO A 253 -20.94 -29.92 9.21
N ASP A 254 -22.01 -30.09 8.43
CA ASP A 254 -22.53 -31.41 8.06
C ASP A 254 -21.64 -32.11 7.02
N LEU A 255 -21.12 -31.36 6.05
CA LEU A 255 -20.19 -31.89 5.05
C LEU A 255 -18.87 -32.33 5.69
N TRP A 256 -18.37 -31.55 6.66
CA TRP A 256 -17.17 -31.92 7.40
C TRP A 256 -17.39 -33.16 8.26
N ARG A 257 -18.55 -33.30 8.91
CA ARG A 257 -18.89 -34.51 9.69
C ARG A 257 -18.96 -35.74 8.79
N ALA A 258 -19.72 -35.67 7.69
CA ALA A 258 -19.85 -36.77 6.74
C ALA A 258 -18.50 -37.22 6.18
N ALA A 259 -17.58 -36.29 5.90
CA ALA A 259 -16.24 -36.61 5.42
C ALA A 259 -15.36 -37.39 6.42
N ASN A 260 -15.63 -37.30 7.73
CA ASN A 260 -14.90 -38.05 8.76
C ASN A 260 -15.49 -39.43 9.04
N GLU A 261 -16.70 -39.71 8.55
CA GLU A 261 -17.40 -40.99 8.73
C GLU A 261 -17.18 -41.96 7.56
N MET A 262 -16.50 -41.51 6.50
CA MET A 262 -16.06 -42.33 5.36
C MET A 262 -14.68 -42.97 5.63
#